data_AF-E3LI41-F1
#
_entry.id   AF-E3LI41-F1
#
_cell.length_a   1.000
_cell.length_b   1.000
_cell.length_c   1.000
_cell.angle_alpha   90.00
_cell.angle_beta   90.00
_cell.angle_gamma   90.00
#
_symmetry.space_group_name_H-M   'P 1'
#
loop_
_entity.id
_entity.type
_entity.pdbx_description
1 polymer ?
#
loop_
_entity_poly.entity_id
_entity_poly.type
_entity_poly.pdbx_seq_one_letter_code
_entity_poly.pdbx_strand_id
1 'polypeptide(L)'
;MFLALVCLFHVVSIQASDNILSDYVFSKDCDPKESVLSLGMCTRYINQLRLAIDETPSVNTSIDKMNSVLNTCHSVVVGDFLRNTNYYMNFQKCYNGSECADVKKNAVTFQEKCLFLEFEYFGVTDCMSDFYKEVYEPNNKCTEDFDWFSKDMEVRKDAYTSGKSCFMSFVNNNCSAKTNEYIDSDYNHFVKIMTVDSTPNTCESLHDEMNGKQCSPLITKYFEQVEKYKSAKALNQSVKVNLTPVCLKAKKCWNEQCIYRADTTNTMEKLCEAAADLSKPTTFDECFVFVKTSTPAAEYECTQQSKPKRRINPGPDLILSPYVLLPHFLNDKDCVKTMMEGECDQSALKSFEEDWKRTWNEKDAIRDKLDIIVNTP
;
A
#
# COMPACT_ATOMS: atom_id res chain seq x y z
N MET A 1 9.27 -11.42 15.97
CA MET A 1 9.34 -9.94 15.99
C MET A 1 8.66 -9.28 14.77
N PHE A 2 8.45 -10.00 13.65
CA PHE A 2 7.74 -9.51 12.46
C PHE A 2 6.22 -9.35 12.62
N LEU A 3 5.57 -10.17 13.46
CA LEU A 3 4.12 -10.03 13.75
C LEU A 3 3.77 -8.82 14.62
N ALA A 4 4.70 -8.30 15.43
CA ALA A 4 4.38 -7.27 16.42
C ALA A 4 4.21 -5.86 15.82
N LEU A 5 4.83 -5.58 14.66
CA LEU A 5 4.76 -4.27 14.01
C LEU A 5 3.59 -4.14 13.02
N VAL A 6 3.12 -5.24 12.44
CA VAL A 6 1.87 -5.26 11.67
C VAL A 6 0.66 -5.15 12.61
N CYS A 7 0.73 -5.75 13.80
CA CYS A 7 -0.32 -5.60 14.83
C CYS A 7 -0.40 -4.20 15.46
N LEU A 8 0.66 -3.37 15.38
CA LEU A 8 0.67 -2.01 15.93
C LEU A 8 -0.27 -1.04 15.19
N PHE A 9 -0.76 -1.40 14.00
CA PHE A 9 -1.70 -0.58 13.23
C PHE A 9 -3.18 -0.95 13.41
N HIS A 10 -3.50 -1.95 14.26
CA HIS A 10 -4.89 -2.44 14.47
C HIS A 10 -5.39 -2.38 15.92
N VAL A 11 -4.77 -1.58 16.80
CA VAL A 11 -5.26 -1.41 18.17
C VAL A 11 -5.95 -0.05 18.33
N VAL A 12 -7.22 0.03 17.95
CA VAL A 12 -8.15 0.99 18.55
C VAL A 12 -8.63 0.37 19.87
N SER A 13 -8.03 0.80 20.96
CA SER A 13 -8.42 0.42 22.33
C SER A 13 -9.83 0.93 22.65
N ILE A 14 -10.78 0.00 22.85
CA ILE A 14 -12.08 0.27 23.47
C ILE A 14 -11.95 -0.08 24.96
N GLN A 15 -11.98 0.93 25.84
CA GLN A 15 -12.15 0.72 27.27
C GLN A 15 -13.62 0.43 27.57
N ALA A 16 -13.89 -0.69 28.24
CA ALA A 16 -15.20 -1.01 28.76
C ALA A 16 -15.44 -0.24 30.07
N SER A 17 -16.51 0.57 30.13
CA SER A 17 -17.06 1.13 31.36
C SER A 17 -18.46 0.55 31.62
N ASP A 18 -18.62 -0.06 32.79
CA ASP A 18 -19.89 -0.55 33.32
C ASP A 18 -20.78 0.64 33.75
N ASN A 19 -21.62 1.14 32.83
CA ASN A 19 -22.88 1.82 33.13
C ASN A 19 -23.71 2.02 31.84
N ILE A 20 -24.55 1.04 31.52
CA ILE A 20 -25.24 0.89 30.21
C ILE A 20 -26.34 1.96 29.97
N LEU A 21 -26.50 2.98 30.82
CA LEU A 21 -27.47 4.07 30.56
C LEU A 21 -26.91 5.49 30.73
N SER A 22 -25.77 5.72 31.38
CA SER A 22 -25.25 7.09 31.61
C SER A 22 -24.43 7.65 30.46
N ASP A 23 -23.91 6.80 29.58
CA ASP A 23 -22.98 7.20 28.52
C ASP A 23 -23.66 7.38 27.16
N TYR A 24 -24.98 7.16 27.08
CA TYR A 24 -25.74 7.33 25.86
C TYR A 24 -26.07 8.81 25.63
N VAL A 25 -25.27 9.45 24.78
CA VAL A 25 -25.59 10.77 24.23
C VAL A 25 -26.76 10.59 23.27
N PHE A 26 -27.97 10.91 23.73
CA PHE A 26 -29.15 10.94 22.88
C PHE A 26 -28.95 11.96 21.76
N SER A 27 -29.35 11.58 20.54
CA SER A 27 -29.35 12.51 19.41
C SER A 27 -30.15 13.76 19.78
N LYS A 28 -29.56 14.92 19.54
CA LYS A 28 -30.24 16.22 19.66
C LYS A 28 -31.16 16.51 18.47
N ASP A 29 -31.00 15.74 17.39
CA ASP A 29 -31.65 15.96 16.10
C ASP A 29 -32.81 14.97 15.83
N CYS A 30 -32.95 13.92 16.67
CA CYS A 30 -34.09 13.00 16.62
C CYS A 30 -35.12 13.28 17.76
N ASP A 31 -36.39 12.93 17.55
CA ASP A 31 -37.37 12.82 18.64
C ASP A 31 -36.92 11.75 19.66
N PRO A 32 -37.20 11.89 20.97
CA PRO A 32 -36.87 10.89 21.99
C PRO A 32 -37.10 9.42 21.64
N LYS A 33 -38.15 9.08 20.88
CA LYS A 33 -38.37 7.69 20.42
C LYS A 33 -37.34 7.26 19.37
N GLU A 34 -37.00 8.14 18.45
CA GLU A 34 -36.01 7.91 17.40
C GLU A 34 -34.58 7.98 17.93
N SER A 35 -34.31 8.74 19.00
CA SER A 35 -33.01 8.77 19.68
C SER A 35 -32.67 7.43 20.34
N VAL A 36 -33.66 6.55 20.59
CA VAL A 36 -33.41 5.16 21.03
C VAL A 36 -33.12 4.26 19.82
N LEU A 37 -33.77 4.49 18.69
CA LEU A 37 -33.52 3.76 17.43
C LEU A 37 -32.12 4.07 16.86
N SER A 38 -31.63 5.30 17.02
CA SER A 38 -30.29 5.70 16.58
C SER A 38 -29.18 4.98 17.36
N LEU A 39 -29.49 4.44 18.54
CA LEU A 39 -28.60 3.58 19.33
C LEU A 39 -28.68 2.09 18.93
N GLY A 40 -29.52 1.78 17.93
CA GLY A 40 -29.81 0.40 17.48
C GLY A 40 -30.70 -0.36 18.45
N MET A 41 -31.33 0.33 19.41
CA MET A 41 -32.13 -0.27 20.49
C MET A 41 -33.61 -0.41 20.10
N CYS A 42 -33.91 -1.23 19.09
CA CYS A 42 -35.22 -1.21 18.43
C CYS A 42 -35.98 -2.54 18.51
N THR A 43 -35.28 -3.68 18.43
CA THR A 43 -35.88 -5.00 18.54
C THR A 43 -34.95 -5.89 19.36
N ARG A 44 -35.52 -6.86 20.07
CA ARG A 44 -34.73 -7.83 20.83
C ARG A 44 -33.67 -8.51 19.96
N TYR A 45 -34.01 -8.81 18.70
CA TYR A 45 -33.13 -9.47 17.75
C TYR A 45 -31.93 -8.62 17.34
N ILE A 46 -32.14 -7.36 16.98
CA ILE A 46 -31.06 -6.43 16.61
C ILE A 46 -30.19 -6.09 17.83
N ASN A 47 -30.81 -5.92 19.01
CA ASN A 47 -30.05 -5.66 20.24
C ASN A 47 -29.13 -6.84 20.59
N GLN A 48 -29.63 -8.07 20.47
CA GLN A 48 -28.84 -9.29 20.72
C GLN A 48 -27.71 -9.44 19.70
N LEU A 49 -27.98 -9.17 18.41
CA LEU A 49 -26.96 -9.23 17.38
C LEU A 49 -25.87 -8.18 17.58
N ARG A 50 -26.24 -6.93 17.94
CA ARG A 50 -25.29 -5.87 18.26
C ARG A 50 -24.33 -6.29 19.38
N LEU A 51 -24.89 -6.75 20.51
CA LEU A 51 -24.08 -7.21 21.65
C LEU A 51 -23.19 -8.40 21.25
N ALA A 52 -23.72 -9.33 20.45
CA ALA A 52 -22.95 -10.46 19.98
C ALA A 52 -21.79 -10.02 19.08
N ILE A 53 -22.00 -9.10 18.13
CA ILE A 53 -20.93 -8.56 17.28
C ILE A 53 -19.84 -7.91 18.14
N ASP A 54 -20.21 -7.09 19.11
CA ASP A 54 -19.25 -6.40 19.98
C ASP A 54 -18.46 -7.40 20.88
N GLU A 55 -19.03 -8.57 21.22
CA GLU A 55 -18.37 -9.65 21.98
C GLU A 55 -17.52 -10.63 21.12
N THR A 56 -17.79 -10.71 19.82
CA THR A 56 -17.23 -11.73 18.91
C THR A 56 -15.73 -11.59 18.61
N PRO A 57 -15.05 -10.43 18.76
CA PRO A 57 -13.58 -10.36 18.70
C PRO A 57 -12.88 -11.13 19.84
N SER A 58 -13.61 -11.70 20.80
CA SER A 58 -13.01 -12.40 21.93
C SER A 58 -12.52 -13.81 21.59
N VAL A 59 -11.29 -14.12 22.03
CA VAL A 59 -10.57 -15.40 21.85
C VAL A 59 -11.34 -16.63 22.35
N ASN A 60 -12.41 -16.43 23.14
CA ASN A 60 -13.20 -17.48 23.78
C ASN A 60 -14.57 -17.73 23.12
N THR A 61 -14.87 -17.12 21.98
CA THR A 61 -16.16 -17.31 21.30
C THR A 61 -16.25 -18.71 20.68
N SER A 62 -17.31 -19.47 20.97
CA SER A 62 -17.52 -20.79 20.36
C SER A 62 -17.84 -20.66 18.86
N ILE A 63 -17.42 -21.66 18.07
CA ILE A 63 -17.68 -21.72 16.63
C ILE A 63 -19.19 -21.63 16.32
N ASP A 64 -20.03 -22.29 17.11
CA ASP A 64 -21.49 -22.25 16.93
C ASP A 64 -22.08 -20.86 17.16
N LYS A 65 -21.59 -20.12 18.17
CA LYS A 65 -22.03 -18.75 18.44
C LYS A 65 -21.61 -17.83 17.29
N MET A 66 -20.39 -17.99 16.79
CA MET A 66 -19.84 -17.21 15.68
C MET A 66 -20.62 -17.47 14.37
N ASN A 67 -20.86 -18.73 14.01
CA ASN A 67 -21.67 -19.11 12.84
C ASN A 67 -23.09 -18.55 12.92
N SER A 68 -23.71 -18.57 14.10
CA SER A 68 -25.04 -17.98 14.31
C SER A 68 -25.04 -16.47 14.07
N VAL A 69 -24.06 -15.74 14.60
CA VAL A 69 -23.90 -14.30 14.38
C VAL A 69 -23.70 -13.99 12.90
N LEU A 70 -22.83 -14.73 12.22
CA LEU A 70 -22.52 -14.52 10.79
C LEU A 70 -23.70 -14.79 9.88
N ASN A 71 -24.43 -15.89 10.09
CA ASN A 71 -25.66 -16.16 9.33
C ASN A 71 -26.69 -15.05 9.51
N THR A 72 -26.73 -14.46 10.71
CA THR A 72 -27.61 -13.34 11.02
C THR A 72 -27.16 -12.07 10.32
N CYS A 73 -25.86 -11.75 10.38
CA CYS A 73 -25.26 -10.62 9.66
C CYS A 73 -25.51 -10.71 8.16
N HIS A 74 -25.29 -11.88 7.58
CA HIS A 74 -25.44 -12.11 6.15
C HIS A 74 -26.88 -11.84 5.71
N SER A 75 -27.86 -12.26 6.51
CA SER A 75 -29.28 -11.98 6.28
C SER A 75 -29.60 -10.47 6.31
N VAL A 76 -28.94 -9.70 7.17
CA VAL A 76 -29.11 -8.24 7.29
C VAL A 76 -28.49 -7.49 6.10
N VAL A 77 -27.35 -7.97 5.60
CA VAL A 77 -26.57 -7.33 4.54
C VAL A 77 -27.13 -7.66 3.15
N VAL A 78 -27.34 -8.94 2.85
CA VAL A 78 -27.75 -9.40 1.51
C VAL A 78 -29.25 -9.20 1.29
N GLY A 79 -30.04 -9.09 2.36
CA GLY A 79 -31.49 -9.00 2.26
C GLY A 79 -32.11 -10.25 1.67
N ASP A 80 -31.56 -11.41 2.03
CA ASP A 80 -31.89 -12.67 1.38
C ASP A 80 -33.31 -13.10 1.74
N PHE A 81 -34.20 -13.05 0.74
CA PHE A 81 -35.62 -13.42 0.85
C PHE A 81 -35.81 -14.90 1.24
N LEU A 82 -34.78 -15.74 1.05
CA LEU A 82 -34.89 -17.20 1.08
C LEU A 82 -34.37 -17.90 2.34
N ARG A 83 -33.60 -17.25 3.24
CA ARG A 83 -32.94 -17.98 4.37
C ARG A 83 -33.32 -17.63 5.80
N ASN A 84 -33.86 -16.46 6.13
CA ASN A 84 -34.48 -16.25 7.45
C ASN A 84 -35.22 -14.92 7.49
N THR A 85 -36.52 -14.96 7.24
CA THR A 85 -37.35 -13.76 7.06
C THR A 85 -37.39 -12.86 8.31
N ASN A 86 -37.10 -13.36 9.51
CA ASN A 86 -37.21 -12.55 10.74
C ASN A 86 -36.12 -11.49 10.90
N TYR A 87 -34.85 -11.75 10.62
CA TYR A 87 -33.79 -10.78 10.94
C TYR A 87 -33.75 -9.60 9.98
N TYR A 88 -33.84 -9.85 8.67
CA TYR A 88 -33.97 -8.78 7.68
C TYR A 88 -35.24 -7.95 7.89
N MET A 89 -36.40 -8.59 8.12
CA MET A 89 -37.63 -7.85 8.41
C MET A 89 -37.56 -7.06 9.72
N ASN A 90 -36.90 -7.59 10.76
CA ASN A 90 -36.69 -6.85 12.02
C ASN A 90 -35.69 -5.70 11.85
N PHE A 91 -34.66 -5.87 11.03
CA PHE A 91 -33.74 -4.80 10.64
C PHE A 91 -34.50 -3.71 9.87
N GLN A 92 -35.30 -4.08 8.88
CA GLN A 92 -36.16 -3.12 8.19
C GLN A 92 -37.14 -2.45 9.16
N LYS A 93 -37.82 -3.16 10.05
CA LYS A 93 -38.70 -2.53 11.05
C LYS A 93 -37.96 -1.59 12.02
N CYS A 94 -36.68 -1.86 12.27
CA CYS A 94 -35.84 -1.08 13.16
C CYS A 94 -35.46 0.28 12.55
N TYR A 95 -35.14 0.27 11.25
CA TYR A 95 -34.51 1.41 10.59
C TYR A 95 -35.34 2.02 9.45
N ASN A 96 -36.16 1.23 8.74
CA ASN A 96 -37.06 1.73 7.70
C ASN A 96 -38.30 2.36 8.34
N GLY A 97 -38.53 3.64 8.01
CA GLY A 97 -39.67 4.44 8.48
C GLY A 97 -39.28 5.62 9.35
N SER A 98 -38.02 5.70 9.80
CA SER A 98 -37.48 6.90 10.43
C SER A 98 -36.88 7.84 9.39
N GLU A 99 -37.22 9.12 9.48
CA GLU A 99 -36.57 10.16 8.69
C GLU A 99 -35.32 10.72 9.38
N CYS A 100 -35.04 10.34 10.63
CA CYS A 100 -33.90 10.86 11.37
C CYS A 100 -32.57 10.40 10.75
N ALA A 101 -31.67 11.37 10.52
CA ALA A 101 -30.37 11.13 9.92
C ALA A 101 -29.51 10.16 10.75
N ASP A 102 -29.54 10.26 12.08
CA ASP A 102 -28.75 9.38 12.96
C ASP A 102 -29.24 7.94 12.94
N VAL A 103 -30.56 7.73 12.79
CA VAL A 103 -31.13 6.37 12.64
C VAL A 103 -30.68 5.75 11.32
N LYS A 104 -30.74 6.52 10.21
CA LYS A 104 -30.26 6.08 8.90
C LYS A 104 -28.76 5.80 8.91
N LYS A 105 -27.96 6.68 9.54
CA LYS A 105 -26.52 6.49 9.70
C LYS A 105 -26.20 5.21 10.48
N ASN A 106 -26.88 4.99 11.61
CA ASN A 106 -26.65 3.80 12.43
C ASN A 106 -27.04 2.50 11.70
N ALA A 107 -28.07 2.53 10.85
CA ALA A 107 -28.44 1.39 10.00
C ALA A 107 -27.27 0.99 9.07
N VAL A 108 -26.65 1.97 8.40
CA VAL A 108 -25.49 1.77 7.54
C VAL A 108 -24.30 1.27 8.35
N THR A 109 -23.96 1.92 9.47
CA THR A 109 -22.87 1.49 10.34
C THR A 109 -23.04 0.04 10.82
N PHE A 110 -24.27 -0.38 11.13
CA PHE A 110 -24.56 -1.75 11.54
C PHE A 110 -24.32 -2.76 10.41
N GLN A 111 -24.75 -2.43 9.18
CA GLN A 111 -24.49 -3.26 8.01
C GLN A 111 -22.99 -3.38 7.71
N GLU A 112 -22.25 -2.27 7.78
CA GLU A 112 -20.79 -2.27 7.62
C GLU A 112 -20.10 -3.14 8.68
N LYS A 113 -20.47 -3.04 9.96
CA LYS A 113 -19.93 -3.91 11.01
C LYS A 113 -20.14 -5.41 10.72
N CYS A 114 -21.31 -5.77 10.18
CA CYS A 114 -21.59 -7.15 9.78
C CYS A 114 -20.71 -7.59 8.62
N LEU A 115 -20.55 -6.73 7.61
CA LEU A 115 -19.66 -6.97 6.47
C LEU A 115 -18.20 -7.19 6.90
N PHE A 116 -17.68 -6.31 7.77
CA PHE A 116 -16.34 -6.47 8.34
C PHE A 116 -16.18 -7.81 9.05
N LEU A 117 -17.14 -8.16 9.92
CA LEU A 117 -17.08 -9.42 10.66
C LEU A 117 -17.09 -10.64 9.73
N GLU A 118 -17.89 -10.61 8.66
CA GLU A 118 -17.89 -11.66 7.64
C GLU A 118 -16.53 -11.77 6.95
N PHE A 119 -16.00 -10.66 6.44
CA PHE A 119 -14.72 -10.67 5.72
C PHE A 119 -13.57 -11.16 6.59
N GLU A 120 -13.48 -10.70 7.84
CA GLU A 120 -12.48 -11.14 8.81
C GLU A 120 -12.65 -12.63 9.15
N TYR A 121 -13.86 -13.07 9.48
CA TYR A 121 -14.09 -14.47 9.85
C TYR A 121 -13.77 -15.44 8.72
N PHE A 122 -14.24 -15.14 7.51
CA PHE A 122 -14.01 -15.98 6.34
C PHE A 122 -12.60 -15.80 5.75
N GLY A 123 -11.76 -14.92 6.31
CA GLY A 123 -10.38 -14.70 5.85
C GLY A 123 -10.30 -14.04 4.48
N VAL A 124 -11.33 -13.29 4.09
CA VAL A 124 -11.41 -12.59 2.80
C VAL A 124 -10.41 -11.43 2.80
N THR A 125 -10.28 -10.68 3.90
CA THR A 125 -9.34 -9.56 4.01
C THR A 125 -7.89 -9.97 3.71
N ASP A 126 -7.44 -11.08 4.30
CA ASP A 126 -6.09 -11.62 4.09
C ASP A 126 -5.92 -12.14 2.66
N CYS A 127 -6.86 -12.94 2.16
CA CYS A 127 -6.86 -13.46 0.79
C CYS A 127 -6.78 -12.34 -0.26
N MET A 128 -7.51 -11.25 -0.04
CA MET A 128 -7.48 -10.09 -0.91
C MET A 128 -6.16 -9.34 -0.85
N SER A 129 -5.53 -9.24 0.32
CA SER A 129 -4.19 -8.66 0.47
C SER A 129 -3.15 -9.44 -0.34
N ASP A 130 -3.24 -10.77 -0.34
CA ASP A 130 -2.40 -11.63 -1.17
C ASP A 130 -2.74 -11.50 -2.66
N PHE A 131 -4.03 -11.38 -3.02
CA PHE A 131 -4.43 -11.13 -4.40
C PHE A 131 -3.87 -9.80 -4.91
N TYR A 132 -3.90 -8.74 -4.10
CA TYR A 132 -3.32 -7.45 -4.47
C TYR A 132 -1.82 -7.56 -4.71
N LYS A 133 -1.11 -8.39 -3.95
CA LYS A 133 0.30 -8.68 -4.21
C LYS A 133 0.50 -9.33 -5.58
N GLU A 134 -0.32 -10.31 -5.93
CA GLU A 134 -0.31 -10.94 -7.27
C GLU A 134 -0.63 -9.94 -8.39
N VAL A 135 -1.48 -8.93 -8.15
CA VAL A 135 -1.74 -7.86 -9.13
C VAL A 135 -0.52 -6.94 -9.33
N TYR A 136 0.21 -6.59 -8.25
CA TYR A 136 1.44 -5.79 -8.38
C TYR A 136 2.63 -6.56 -8.95
N GLU A 137 2.69 -7.85 -8.68
CA GLU A 137 3.79 -8.75 -9.04
C GLU A 137 3.21 -10.00 -9.71
N PRO A 138 2.68 -9.87 -10.95
CA PRO A 138 2.01 -10.97 -11.63
C PRO A 138 2.99 -12.12 -11.85
N ASN A 139 2.77 -13.22 -11.12
CA ASN A 139 3.40 -14.51 -11.40
C ASN A 139 2.66 -15.20 -12.56
N ASN A 140 1.38 -14.86 -12.75
CA ASN A 140 0.56 -15.25 -13.88
C ASN A 140 0.10 -14.02 -14.68
N LYS A 141 0.22 -14.08 -16.01
CA LYS A 141 -0.23 -13.03 -16.93
C LYS A 141 -1.72 -12.71 -16.84
N CYS A 142 -2.51 -13.65 -16.29
CA CYS A 142 -3.95 -13.52 -16.20
C CYS A 142 -4.43 -12.25 -15.47
N THR A 143 -3.69 -11.78 -14.46
CA THR A 143 -4.07 -10.56 -13.71
C THR A 143 -3.73 -9.27 -14.47
N GLU A 144 -2.86 -9.32 -15.48
CA GLU A 144 -2.39 -8.16 -16.24
C GLU A 144 -3.46 -7.58 -17.18
N ASP A 145 -4.44 -8.40 -17.59
CA ASP A 145 -5.46 -8.03 -18.58
C ASP A 145 -6.59 -7.15 -18.00
N PHE A 146 -6.63 -6.93 -16.68
CA PHE A 146 -7.73 -6.27 -16.00
C PHE A 146 -7.25 -5.16 -15.04
N ASP A 147 -7.99 -4.06 -14.98
CA ASP A 147 -7.70 -2.93 -14.07
C ASP A 147 -8.39 -3.10 -12.71
N TRP A 148 -7.85 -4.00 -11.89
CA TRP A 148 -8.39 -4.34 -10.55
C TRP A 148 -8.38 -3.16 -9.56
N PHE A 149 -7.52 -2.16 -9.79
CA PHE A 149 -7.33 -1.00 -8.92
C PHE A 149 -7.95 0.28 -9.50
N SER A 150 -8.75 0.17 -10.57
CA SER A 150 -9.35 1.34 -11.22
C SER A 150 -10.12 2.21 -10.24
N LYS A 151 -10.03 3.53 -10.36
CA LYS A 151 -10.85 4.47 -9.57
C LYS A 151 -12.26 4.63 -10.14
N ASP A 152 -12.46 4.20 -11.38
CA ASP A 152 -13.78 4.10 -11.99
C ASP A 152 -14.41 2.77 -11.57
N MET A 153 -15.52 2.84 -10.82
CA MET A 153 -16.16 1.65 -10.27
C MET A 153 -16.78 0.75 -11.33
N GLU A 154 -17.19 1.27 -12.49
CA GLU A 154 -17.68 0.42 -13.58
C GLU A 154 -16.51 -0.32 -14.25
N VAL A 155 -15.36 0.33 -14.45
CA VAL A 155 -14.15 -0.34 -14.95
C VAL A 155 -13.68 -1.42 -13.98
N ARG A 156 -13.67 -1.11 -12.68
CA ARG A 156 -13.29 -2.08 -11.64
C ARG A 156 -14.28 -3.25 -11.59
N LYS A 157 -15.57 -2.98 -11.71
CA LYS A 157 -16.60 -4.02 -11.76
C LYS A 157 -16.47 -4.91 -12.99
N ASP A 158 -16.13 -4.33 -14.13
CA ASP A 158 -15.82 -5.08 -15.34
C ASP A 158 -14.57 -5.96 -15.16
N ALA A 159 -13.55 -5.48 -14.45
CA ALA A 159 -12.37 -6.27 -14.08
C ALA A 159 -12.74 -7.50 -13.24
N TYR A 160 -13.53 -7.35 -12.17
CA TYR A 160 -13.98 -8.49 -11.36
C TYR A 160 -14.96 -9.40 -12.10
N THR A 161 -15.82 -8.87 -12.96
CA THR A 161 -16.82 -9.66 -13.68
C THR A 161 -16.18 -10.45 -14.82
N SER A 162 -15.42 -9.79 -15.69
CA SER A 162 -14.76 -10.41 -16.84
C SER A 162 -13.55 -11.24 -16.42
N GLY A 163 -12.83 -10.77 -15.40
CA GLY A 163 -11.69 -11.45 -14.78
C GLY A 163 -12.08 -12.49 -13.73
N LYS A 164 -13.37 -12.81 -13.55
CA LYS A 164 -13.85 -13.76 -12.51
C LYS A 164 -13.07 -15.07 -12.51
N SER A 165 -12.84 -15.67 -13.68
CA SER A 165 -12.10 -16.92 -13.80
C SER A 165 -10.66 -16.80 -13.28
N CYS A 166 -10.03 -15.65 -13.54
CA CYS A 166 -8.70 -15.32 -13.06
C CYS A 166 -8.66 -15.21 -11.53
N PHE A 167 -9.54 -14.38 -10.99
CA PHE A 167 -9.63 -14.14 -9.56
C PHE A 167 -9.98 -15.43 -8.81
N MET A 168 -10.98 -16.19 -9.26
CA MET A 168 -11.34 -17.46 -8.63
C MET A 168 -10.23 -18.50 -8.74
N SER A 169 -9.46 -18.52 -9.84
CA SER A 169 -8.27 -19.38 -9.92
C SER A 169 -7.23 -19.01 -8.88
N PHE A 170 -7.03 -17.72 -8.59
CA PHE A 170 -6.16 -17.29 -7.51
C PHE A 170 -6.69 -17.74 -6.15
N VAL A 171 -7.96 -17.46 -5.86
CA VAL A 171 -8.63 -17.81 -4.60
C VAL A 171 -8.54 -19.31 -4.32
N ASN A 172 -8.82 -20.15 -5.33
CA ASN A 172 -8.77 -21.61 -5.22
C ASN A 172 -7.39 -22.15 -4.84
N ASN A 173 -6.32 -21.47 -5.28
CA ASN A 173 -4.95 -21.96 -5.14
C ASN A 173 -4.22 -21.37 -3.93
N ASN A 174 -4.58 -20.17 -3.51
CA ASN A 174 -3.82 -19.40 -2.53
C ASN A 174 -4.58 -19.08 -1.25
N CYS A 175 -5.91 -19.17 -1.26
CA CYS A 175 -6.75 -18.84 -0.11
C CYS A 175 -7.28 -20.11 0.59
N SER A 176 -7.81 -19.94 1.80
CA SER A 176 -8.37 -21.06 2.55
C SER A 176 -9.63 -21.62 1.87
N ALA A 177 -9.92 -22.92 2.07
CA ALA A 177 -11.14 -23.53 1.56
C ALA A 177 -12.41 -22.79 2.02
N LYS A 178 -12.39 -22.30 3.27
CA LYS A 178 -13.46 -21.49 3.85
C LYS A 178 -13.66 -20.16 3.11
N THR A 179 -12.57 -19.47 2.77
CA THR A 179 -12.61 -18.21 2.00
C THR A 179 -13.18 -18.45 0.60
N ASN A 180 -12.72 -19.54 -0.04
CA ASN A 180 -13.19 -19.95 -1.35
C ASN A 180 -14.70 -20.22 -1.35
N GLU A 181 -15.19 -21.07 -0.44
CA GLU A 181 -16.61 -21.39 -0.31
C GLU A 181 -17.46 -20.13 -0.11
N TYR A 182 -17.01 -19.19 0.72
CA TYR A 182 -17.71 -17.92 0.95
C TYR A 182 -17.81 -17.08 -0.33
N ILE A 183 -16.67 -16.81 -1.00
CA ILE A 183 -16.61 -15.99 -2.22
C ILE A 183 -17.42 -16.64 -3.36
N ASP A 184 -17.33 -17.97 -3.52
CA ASP A 184 -18.04 -18.68 -4.58
C ASP A 184 -19.56 -18.70 -4.35
N SER A 185 -19.99 -18.81 -3.09
CA SER A 185 -21.41 -18.91 -2.72
C SER A 185 -22.24 -17.70 -3.13
N ASP A 186 -21.66 -16.50 -3.09
CA ASP A 186 -22.28 -15.27 -3.58
C ASP A 186 -21.23 -14.29 -4.16
N TYR A 187 -20.67 -14.69 -5.31
CA TYR A 187 -19.69 -13.88 -6.01
C TYR A 187 -20.21 -12.48 -6.38
N ASN A 188 -21.50 -12.36 -6.71
CA ASN A 188 -22.07 -11.09 -7.13
C ASN A 188 -22.11 -10.10 -5.96
N HIS A 189 -22.42 -10.57 -4.75
CA HIS A 189 -22.34 -9.76 -3.55
C HIS A 189 -20.90 -9.32 -3.25
N PHE A 190 -19.93 -10.24 -3.38
CA PHE A 190 -18.51 -9.90 -3.28
C PHE A 190 -18.11 -8.79 -4.25
N VAL A 191 -18.43 -8.93 -5.55
CA VAL A 191 -18.13 -7.89 -6.56
C VAL A 191 -18.76 -6.56 -6.18
N LYS A 192 -20.02 -6.56 -5.73
CA LYS A 192 -20.70 -5.35 -5.29
C LYS A 192 -19.94 -4.65 -4.17
N ILE A 193 -19.46 -5.37 -3.15
CA ILE A 193 -18.66 -4.76 -2.07
C ILE A 193 -17.37 -4.14 -2.63
N MET A 194 -16.69 -4.84 -3.55
CA MET A 194 -15.43 -4.38 -4.14
C MET A 194 -15.59 -3.18 -5.10
N THR A 195 -16.82 -2.87 -5.53
CA THR A 195 -17.10 -1.91 -6.62
C THR A 195 -18.22 -0.92 -6.31
N VAL A 196 -18.63 -0.77 -5.04
CA VAL A 196 -19.59 0.25 -4.65
C VAL A 196 -18.82 1.44 -4.09
N ASP A 197 -19.08 2.62 -4.64
CA ASP A 197 -18.54 3.87 -4.11
C ASP A 197 -18.87 3.99 -2.63
N SER A 198 -17.86 4.32 -1.83
CA SER A 198 -18.10 4.69 -0.45
C SER A 198 -18.96 5.94 -0.38
N THR A 199 -19.79 6.03 0.66
CA THR A 199 -20.49 7.28 0.95
C THR A 199 -19.43 8.38 1.13
N PRO A 200 -19.47 9.48 0.36
CA PRO A 200 -18.32 10.37 0.12
C PRO A 200 -17.64 11.01 1.35
N ASN A 201 -18.17 10.83 2.56
CA ASN A 201 -17.84 11.65 3.72
C ASN A 201 -17.48 10.86 5.00
N THR A 202 -17.38 9.53 4.97
CA THR A 202 -17.13 8.74 6.20
C THR A 202 -15.85 7.91 6.20
N CYS A 203 -15.36 7.38 5.07
CA CYS A 203 -14.13 6.55 5.01
C CYS A 203 -14.10 5.39 6.02
N GLU A 204 -15.28 4.85 6.29
CA GLU A 204 -15.55 3.87 7.36
C GLU A 204 -16.18 2.58 6.79
N SER A 205 -16.34 2.48 5.47
CA SER A 205 -16.93 1.29 4.84
C SER A 205 -15.89 0.19 4.64
N LEU A 206 -16.37 -1.05 4.53
CA LEU A 206 -15.52 -2.18 4.15
C LEU A 206 -14.84 -1.94 2.80
N HIS A 207 -15.53 -1.31 1.85
CA HIS A 207 -14.94 -0.92 0.56
C HIS A 207 -13.72 0.00 0.75
N ASP A 208 -13.82 1.01 1.62
CA ASP A 208 -12.72 1.92 1.92
C ASP A 208 -11.54 1.19 2.58
N GLU A 209 -11.81 0.27 3.50
CA GLU A 209 -10.76 -0.55 4.10
C GLU A 209 -10.07 -1.43 3.06
N MET A 210 -10.85 -2.09 2.20
CA MET A 210 -10.31 -2.94 1.14
C MET A 210 -9.47 -2.14 0.13
N ASN A 211 -9.84 -0.90 -0.15
CA ASN A 211 -9.05 0.03 -0.94
C ASN A 211 -7.74 0.42 -0.24
N GLY A 212 -7.79 0.70 1.06
CA GLY A 212 -6.63 0.88 1.92
C GLY A 212 -5.63 -0.28 1.82
N LYS A 213 -6.12 -1.50 1.95
CA LYS A 213 -5.32 -2.74 1.91
C LYS A 213 -4.62 -2.96 0.57
N GLN A 214 -5.05 -2.31 -0.52
CA GLN A 214 -4.29 -2.32 -1.79
C GLN A 214 -2.88 -1.74 -1.64
N CYS A 215 -2.62 -0.91 -0.62
CA CYS A 215 -1.29 -0.37 -0.37
C CYS A 215 -0.40 -1.33 0.42
N SER A 216 -0.96 -2.35 1.09
CA SER A 216 -0.21 -3.27 1.95
C SER A 216 0.92 -4.00 1.23
N PRO A 217 0.76 -4.57 0.02
CA PRO A 217 1.85 -5.23 -0.69
C PRO A 217 3.05 -4.32 -0.95
N LEU A 218 2.81 -3.04 -1.29
CA LEU A 218 3.88 -2.07 -1.54
C LEU A 218 4.68 -1.74 -0.28
N ILE A 219 3.98 -1.67 0.86
CA ILE A 219 4.58 -1.39 2.17
C ILE A 219 5.35 -2.60 2.69
N THR A 220 4.78 -3.79 2.56
CA THR A 220 5.46 -5.05 2.88
C THR A 220 6.75 -5.17 2.07
N LYS A 221 6.69 -4.91 0.76
CA LYS A 221 7.87 -4.91 -0.12
C LYS A 221 8.94 -3.91 0.32
N TYR A 222 8.53 -2.73 0.79
CA TYR A 222 9.46 -1.75 1.36
C TYR A 222 10.17 -2.32 2.59
N PHE A 223 9.43 -2.87 3.56
CA PHE A 223 10.01 -3.41 4.79
C PHE A 223 10.87 -4.64 4.53
N GLU A 224 10.48 -5.53 3.62
CA GLU A 224 11.29 -6.69 3.21
C GLU A 224 12.66 -6.25 2.66
N GLN A 225 12.71 -5.19 1.85
CA GLN A 225 13.97 -4.67 1.33
C GLN A 225 14.80 -3.98 2.41
N VAL A 226 14.18 -3.25 3.33
CA VAL A 226 14.88 -2.65 4.49
C VAL A 226 15.51 -3.74 5.36
N GLU A 227 14.79 -4.81 5.66
CA GLU A 227 15.29 -5.92 6.46
C GLU A 227 16.38 -6.72 5.75
N LYS A 228 16.25 -6.91 4.43
CA LYS A 228 17.32 -7.47 3.59
C LYS A 228 18.59 -6.63 3.66
N TYR A 229 18.47 -5.31 3.58
CA TYR A 229 19.62 -4.40 3.71
C TYR A 229 20.25 -4.49 5.10
N LYS A 230 19.44 -4.42 6.17
CA LYS A 230 19.95 -4.52 7.55
C LYS A 230 20.68 -5.85 7.79
N SER A 231 20.13 -6.95 7.29
CA SER A 231 20.72 -8.29 7.41
C SER A 231 22.04 -8.39 6.66
N ALA A 232 22.11 -7.88 5.43
CA ALA A 232 23.34 -7.85 4.64
C ALA A 232 24.43 -7.01 5.32
N LYS A 233 24.07 -5.82 5.83
CA LYS A 233 24.98 -4.95 6.59
C LYS A 233 25.52 -5.62 7.85
N ALA A 234 24.67 -6.33 8.60
CA ALA A 234 25.09 -7.08 9.78
C ALA A 234 26.09 -8.21 9.44
N LEU A 235 26.02 -8.74 8.22
CA LEU A 235 26.93 -9.76 7.69
C LEU A 235 28.14 -9.19 6.93
N ASN A 236 28.34 -7.85 6.95
CA ASN A 236 29.36 -7.14 6.15
C ASN A 236 29.27 -7.44 4.65
N GLN A 237 28.07 -7.72 4.14
CA GLN A 237 27.80 -7.92 2.72
C GLN A 237 27.30 -6.61 2.10
N SER A 238 27.81 -6.28 0.91
CA SER A 238 27.23 -5.21 0.11
C SER A 238 25.95 -5.71 -0.56
N VAL A 239 24.84 -5.04 -0.28
CA VAL A 239 23.55 -5.23 -0.96
C VAL A 239 23.09 -3.89 -1.48
N LYS A 240 22.86 -3.83 -2.79
CA LYS A 240 22.17 -2.71 -3.41
C LYS A 240 20.67 -2.83 -3.15
N VAL A 241 20.12 -1.88 -2.43
CA VAL A 241 18.67 -1.65 -2.31
C VAL A 241 18.34 -0.31 -2.94
N ASN A 242 17.24 -0.27 -3.68
CA ASN A 242 16.70 0.98 -4.20
C ASN A 242 15.30 1.13 -3.63
N LEU A 243 15.22 1.72 -2.43
CA LEU A 243 13.99 1.81 -1.65
C LEU A 243 13.11 2.98 -2.11
N THR A 244 13.70 4.01 -2.72
CA THR A 244 12.99 5.24 -3.12
C THR A 244 11.80 4.96 -4.05
N PRO A 245 11.92 4.18 -5.16
CA PRO A 245 10.78 3.91 -6.04
C PRO A 245 9.67 3.11 -5.35
N VAL A 246 10.02 2.17 -4.47
CA VAL A 246 9.05 1.37 -3.72
C VAL A 246 8.30 2.26 -2.74
N CYS A 247 9.03 3.14 -2.03
CA CYS A 247 8.44 4.07 -1.09
C CYS A 247 7.52 5.07 -1.77
N LEU A 248 7.94 5.67 -2.89
CA LEU A 248 7.11 6.63 -3.63
C LEU A 248 5.82 5.99 -4.16
N LYS A 249 5.86 4.73 -4.61
CA LYS A 249 4.66 3.98 -4.99
C LYS A 249 3.75 3.75 -3.79
N ALA A 250 4.28 3.28 -2.67
CA ALA A 250 3.52 3.07 -1.43
C ALA A 250 2.89 4.38 -0.93
N LYS A 251 3.66 5.48 -0.92
CA LYS A 251 3.21 6.82 -0.53
C LYS A 251 2.10 7.33 -1.43
N LYS A 252 2.24 7.16 -2.74
CA LYS A 252 1.19 7.52 -3.69
C LYS A 252 -0.09 6.73 -3.41
N CYS A 253 0.01 5.42 -3.28
CA CYS A 253 -1.14 4.58 -2.94
C CYS A 253 -1.82 5.07 -1.65
N TRP A 254 -1.03 5.23 -0.58
CA TRP A 254 -1.50 5.65 0.74
C TRP A 254 -2.23 6.99 0.71
N ASN A 255 -1.65 8.00 0.05
CA ASN A 255 -2.25 9.35 -0.02
C ASN A 255 -3.53 9.41 -0.85
N GLU A 256 -3.78 8.41 -1.69
CA GLU A 256 -4.99 8.33 -2.50
C GLU A 256 -6.15 7.64 -1.79
N GLN A 257 -5.91 6.95 -0.66
CA GLN A 257 -6.98 6.28 0.10
C GLN A 257 -7.49 7.16 1.22
N CYS A 258 -8.81 7.22 1.35
CA CYS A 258 -9.45 8.13 2.28
C CYS A 258 -9.43 7.63 3.74
N ILE A 259 -9.19 6.32 3.96
CA ILE A 259 -8.99 5.75 5.30
C ILE A 259 -7.73 6.28 6.00
N TYR A 260 -6.77 6.78 5.22
CA TYR A 260 -5.51 7.29 5.74
C TYR A 260 -5.60 8.79 5.98
N ARG A 261 -5.53 9.18 7.26
CA ARG A 261 -5.58 10.58 7.70
C ARG A 261 -4.24 11.30 7.51
N ALA A 262 -4.27 12.62 7.53
CA ALA A 262 -3.09 13.47 7.33
C ALA A 262 -1.94 13.22 8.35
N ASP A 263 -2.25 12.77 9.56
CA ASP A 263 -1.26 12.37 10.57
C ASP A 263 -0.50 11.09 10.16
N THR A 264 -1.16 10.14 9.51
CA THR A 264 -0.52 8.95 8.94
C THR A 264 0.32 9.26 7.69
N THR A 265 -0.01 10.30 6.93
CA THR A 265 0.80 10.78 5.78
C THR A 265 2.21 11.20 6.21
N ASN A 266 2.35 11.81 7.40
CA ASN A 266 3.66 12.18 7.95
C ASN A 266 4.54 10.96 8.26
N THR A 267 3.95 9.84 8.67
CA THR A 267 4.68 8.57 8.84
C THR A 267 5.25 8.10 7.52
N MET A 268 4.45 8.12 6.45
CA MET A 268 4.89 7.67 5.13
C MET A 268 5.96 8.59 4.51
N GLU A 269 5.90 9.90 4.78
CA GLU A 269 6.94 10.86 4.42
C GLU A 269 8.29 10.48 5.07
N LYS A 270 8.29 10.29 6.40
CA LYS A 270 9.48 9.89 7.15
C LYS A 270 10.07 8.56 6.68
N LEU A 271 9.21 7.60 6.32
CA LEU A 271 9.67 6.33 5.74
C LEU A 271 10.37 6.55 4.40
N CYS A 272 9.90 7.48 3.57
CA CYS A 272 10.54 7.79 2.29
C CYS A 272 11.81 8.62 2.42
N GLU A 273 11.89 9.53 3.39
CA GLU A 273 13.15 10.19 3.75
C GLU A 273 14.20 9.17 4.20
N ALA A 274 13.83 8.27 5.12
CA ALA A 274 14.71 7.19 5.56
C ALA A 274 15.07 6.22 4.41
N ALA A 275 14.16 5.99 3.46
CA ALA A 275 14.41 5.20 2.26
C ALA A 275 15.48 5.83 1.38
N ALA A 276 15.41 7.15 1.18
CA ALA A 276 16.36 7.91 0.41
C ALA A 276 17.74 7.84 1.05
N ASP A 277 17.83 8.01 2.37
CA ASP A 277 19.08 7.91 3.11
C ASP A 277 19.70 6.50 3.03
N LEU A 278 18.90 5.44 3.18
CA LEU A 278 19.37 4.06 3.05
C LEU A 278 19.79 3.69 1.62
N SER A 279 19.26 4.39 0.63
CA SER A 279 19.59 4.16 -0.79
C SER A 279 20.82 4.95 -1.25
N LYS A 280 21.40 5.80 -0.38
CA LYS A 280 22.61 6.57 -0.71
C LYS A 280 23.80 5.63 -0.95
N PRO A 281 24.55 5.81 -2.06
CA PRO A 281 25.75 5.04 -2.32
C PRO A 281 26.78 5.17 -1.20
N THR A 282 27.42 4.05 -0.83
CA THR A 282 28.37 4.00 0.32
C THR A 282 29.83 3.85 -0.09
N THR A 283 30.10 3.61 -1.38
CA THR A 283 31.45 3.52 -1.93
C THR A 283 31.67 4.59 -3.00
N PHE A 284 32.93 4.99 -3.20
CA PHE A 284 33.29 5.98 -4.22
C PHE A 284 32.76 5.57 -5.60
N ASP A 285 33.02 4.33 -6.03
CA ASP A 285 32.66 3.88 -7.38
C ASP A 285 31.14 3.86 -7.59
N GLU A 286 30.37 3.38 -6.61
CA GLU A 286 28.89 3.40 -6.67
C GLU A 286 28.35 4.84 -6.73
N CYS A 287 28.92 5.72 -5.91
CA CYS A 287 28.52 7.12 -5.85
C CYS A 287 28.89 7.86 -7.14
N PHE A 288 30.09 7.63 -7.68
CA PHE A 288 30.54 8.21 -8.93
C PHE A 288 29.67 7.77 -10.12
N VAL A 289 29.28 6.48 -10.16
CA VAL A 289 28.31 5.99 -11.15
C VAL A 289 26.95 6.67 -10.97
N PHE A 290 26.45 6.78 -9.74
CA PHE A 290 25.17 7.44 -9.45
C PHE A 290 25.16 8.89 -9.95
N VAL A 291 26.15 9.69 -9.57
CA VAL A 291 26.31 11.09 -9.98
C VAL A 291 26.45 11.22 -11.50
N LYS A 292 27.10 10.26 -12.16
CA LYS A 292 27.23 10.20 -13.63
C LYS A 292 25.90 9.92 -14.34
N THR A 293 25.05 9.04 -13.79
CA THR A 293 23.88 8.50 -14.49
C THR A 293 22.56 9.15 -14.10
N SER A 294 22.50 9.81 -12.96
CA SER A 294 21.27 10.33 -12.39
C SER A 294 21.00 11.77 -12.85
N THR A 295 19.71 12.12 -12.96
CA THR A 295 19.20 13.47 -13.24
C THR A 295 19.55 14.59 -12.23
N PRO A 296 19.95 14.35 -10.95
CA PRO A 296 20.29 15.41 -9.99
C PRO A 296 21.38 16.37 -10.47
N ALA A 297 22.18 15.99 -11.47
CA ALA A 297 23.17 16.86 -12.07
C ALA A 297 22.63 18.23 -12.48
N ALA A 298 21.37 18.34 -12.90
CA ALA A 298 20.78 19.63 -13.27
C ALA A 298 20.57 20.59 -12.07
N GLU A 299 20.53 20.07 -10.84
CA GLU A 299 20.22 20.83 -9.61
C GLU A 299 21.45 21.53 -9.00
N TYR A 300 22.66 21.12 -9.39
CA TYR A 300 23.91 21.70 -8.89
C TYR A 300 24.42 22.80 -9.81
N GLU A 301 24.67 23.99 -9.28
CA GLU A 301 25.11 25.14 -10.08
C GLU A 301 26.43 24.88 -10.84
N CYS A 302 27.35 24.13 -10.24
CA CYS A 302 28.65 23.82 -10.83
C CYS A 302 28.55 23.00 -12.13
N THR A 303 27.48 22.23 -12.33
CA THR A 303 27.31 21.43 -13.56
C THR A 303 26.95 22.33 -14.75
N GLN A 304 26.20 23.41 -14.51
CA GLN A 304 25.85 24.41 -15.50
C GLN A 304 27.05 25.29 -15.90
N GLN A 305 27.97 25.52 -14.95
CA GLN A 305 29.18 26.31 -15.16
C GLN A 305 30.31 25.54 -15.88
N SER A 306 30.20 24.21 -15.96
CA SER A 306 31.19 23.35 -16.63
C SER A 306 31.15 23.53 -18.16
N LYS A 307 31.89 24.53 -18.67
CA LYS A 307 31.95 24.81 -20.12
C LYS A 307 32.61 23.66 -20.89
N PRO A 308 32.13 23.33 -22.11
CA PRO A 308 32.77 22.34 -22.97
C PRO A 308 34.19 22.80 -23.35
N LYS A 309 35.22 22.10 -22.86
CA LYS A 309 36.60 22.26 -23.36
C LYS A 309 36.72 21.52 -24.69
N ARG A 310 36.50 22.26 -25.78
CA ARG A 310 36.58 21.86 -27.22
C ARG A 310 35.49 20.93 -27.72
N ARG A 311 34.84 21.33 -28.83
CA ARG A 311 34.14 20.41 -29.73
C ARG A 311 35.20 19.53 -30.40
N ILE A 312 35.30 18.27 -29.99
CA ILE A 312 35.87 17.26 -30.87
C ILE A 312 34.75 16.98 -31.87
N ASN A 313 34.90 17.42 -33.12
CA ASN A 313 34.06 16.93 -34.21
C ASN A 313 34.49 15.46 -34.42
N PRO A 314 33.66 14.45 -34.09
CA PRO A 314 33.97 13.10 -34.49
C PRO A 314 33.86 13.08 -36.02
N GLY A 315 34.95 12.74 -36.70
CA GLY A 315 34.81 12.29 -38.09
C GLY A 315 33.87 11.09 -38.16
N PRO A 316 33.23 10.83 -39.31
CA PRO A 316 32.17 9.84 -39.45
C PRO A 316 32.54 8.39 -39.07
N ASP A 317 33.82 8.08 -38.85
CA ASP A 317 34.32 6.72 -38.62
C ASP A 317 34.79 6.42 -37.18
N LEU A 318 34.65 7.35 -36.22
CA LEU A 318 35.01 7.08 -34.82
C LEU A 318 33.83 6.45 -34.07
N ILE A 319 33.85 5.12 -33.94
CA ILE A 319 33.09 4.39 -32.90
C ILE A 319 33.67 4.83 -31.55
N LEU A 320 33.18 5.95 -31.03
CA LEU A 320 33.60 6.46 -29.74
C LEU A 320 33.06 5.55 -28.65
N SER A 321 33.99 4.87 -27.98
CA SER A 321 33.78 4.15 -26.74
C SER A 321 32.87 4.95 -25.78
N PRO A 322 31.95 4.30 -25.01
CA PRO A 322 31.07 4.97 -24.04
C PRO A 322 31.79 5.83 -22.98
N TYR A 323 33.11 5.72 -22.90
CA TYR A 323 33.98 6.52 -22.03
C TYR A 323 34.26 7.94 -22.55
N VAL A 324 34.00 8.25 -23.84
CA VAL A 324 34.35 9.55 -24.44
C VAL A 324 33.21 10.58 -24.36
N LEU A 325 31.97 10.16 -24.10
CA LEU A 325 30.81 11.04 -23.91
C LEU A 325 30.42 11.18 -22.42
N LEU A 326 31.40 11.37 -21.56
CA LEU A 326 31.13 11.73 -20.17
C LEU A 326 30.64 13.19 -20.12
N PRO A 327 29.55 13.48 -19.38
CA PRO A 327 29.14 14.86 -19.09
C PRO A 327 30.33 15.73 -18.67
N HIS A 328 30.41 16.97 -19.20
CA HIS A 328 31.60 17.82 -19.02
C HIS A 328 31.96 18.06 -17.56
N PHE A 329 30.95 18.22 -16.69
CA PHE A 329 31.12 18.40 -15.26
C PHE A 329 31.89 17.26 -14.59
N LEU A 330 31.89 16.05 -15.16
CA LEU A 330 32.64 14.93 -14.59
C LEU A 330 34.15 15.16 -14.64
N ASN A 331 34.67 16.09 -15.46
CA ASN A 331 36.10 16.43 -15.43
C ASN A 331 36.45 17.49 -14.36
N ASP A 332 35.45 18.04 -13.67
CA ASP A 332 35.62 19.02 -12.59
C ASP A 332 35.59 18.29 -11.25
N LYS A 333 36.77 18.11 -10.64
CA LYS A 333 36.90 17.39 -9.37
C LYS A 333 36.05 18.02 -8.27
N ASP A 334 36.04 19.34 -8.18
CA ASP A 334 35.38 20.05 -7.10
C ASP A 334 33.85 20.00 -7.29
N CYS A 335 33.39 20.07 -8.54
CA CYS A 335 31.97 19.86 -8.84
C CYS A 335 31.51 18.44 -8.52
N VAL A 336 32.27 17.41 -8.96
CA VAL A 336 31.91 16.02 -8.63
C VAL A 336 31.95 15.78 -7.13
N LYS A 337 32.94 16.32 -6.41
CA LYS A 337 33.01 16.23 -4.95
C LYS A 337 31.77 16.84 -4.29
N THR A 338 31.37 18.03 -4.72
CA THR A 338 30.18 18.72 -4.21
C THR A 338 28.91 17.90 -4.44
N MET A 339 28.76 17.31 -5.63
CA MET A 339 27.63 16.43 -5.93
C MET A 339 27.65 15.17 -5.07
N MET A 340 28.80 14.53 -4.91
CA MET A 340 28.94 13.34 -4.07
C MET A 340 28.68 13.65 -2.58
N GLU A 341 29.02 14.85 -2.11
CA GLU A 341 28.68 15.32 -0.75
C GLU A 341 27.18 15.48 -0.50
N GLY A 342 26.41 15.87 -1.51
CA GLY A 342 24.95 16.00 -1.41
C GLY A 342 24.19 14.69 -1.65
N GLU A 343 24.66 13.86 -2.58
CA GLU A 343 23.91 12.70 -3.07
C GLU A 343 24.29 11.36 -2.42
N CYS A 344 25.42 11.27 -1.72
CA CYS A 344 25.96 10.00 -1.25
C CYS A 344 26.19 9.96 0.27
N ASP A 345 26.40 8.75 0.78
CA ASP A 345 26.75 8.57 2.19
C ASP A 345 28.20 9.05 2.43
N GLN A 346 28.46 9.58 3.62
CA GLN A 346 29.78 10.10 3.99
C GLN A 346 30.90 9.04 3.91
N SER A 347 30.56 7.75 4.01
CA SER A 347 31.52 6.67 3.79
C SER A 347 32.08 6.61 2.37
N ALA A 348 31.31 7.01 1.35
CA ALA A 348 31.74 7.05 -0.05
C ALA A 348 32.84 8.10 -0.31
N LEU A 349 32.95 9.09 0.57
CA LEU A 349 33.87 10.22 0.42
C LEU A 349 35.19 10.02 1.16
N LYS A 350 35.30 8.99 2.02
CA LYS A 350 36.50 8.77 2.87
C LYS A 350 37.80 8.67 2.08
N SER A 351 37.76 8.03 0.91
CA SER A 351 38.90 7.81 0.02
C SER A 351 38.79 8.64 -1.28
N PHE A 352 37.96 9.69 -1.30
CA PHE A 352 37.64 10.44 -2.52
C PHE A 352 38.87 10.89 -3.30
N GLU A 353 39.88 11.48 -2.64
CA GLU A 353 41.06 11.99 -3.32
C GLU A 353 41.91 10.88 -3.97
N GLU A 354 41.96 9.70 -3.36
CA GLU A 354 42.72 8.55 -3.85
C GLU A 354 41.97 7.86 -4.99
N ASP A 355 40.69 7.58 -4.81
CA ASP A 355 39.85 6.92 -5.81
C ASP A 355 39.61 7.82 -7.03
N TRP A 356 39.51 9.14 -6.84
CA TRP A 356 39.49 10.09 -7.94
C TRP A 356 40.76 9.97 -8.79
N LYS A 357 41.94 10.07 -8.16
CA LYS A 357 43.22 9.92 -8.89
C LYS A 357 43.30 8.58 -9.63
N ARG A 358 42.89 7.48 -8.99
CA ARG A 358 42.83 6.16 -9.61
C ARG A 358 41.95 6.16 -10.87
N THR A 359 40.72 6.66 -10.76
CA THR A 359 39.74 6.72 -11.86
C THR A 359 40.28 7.49 -13.07
N TRP A 360 40.95 8.63 -12.84
CA TRP A 360 41.50 9.44 -13.91
C TRP A 360 42.78 8.87 -14.50
N ASN A 361 43.64 8.24 -13.69
CA ASN A 361 44.81 7.51 -14.20
C ASN A 361 44.39 6.34 -15.10
N GLU A 362 43.34 5.61 -14.74
CA GLU A 362 42.78 4.54 -15.57
C GLU A 362 42.19 5.08 -16.87
N LYS A 363 41.46 6.20 -16.82
CA LYS A 363 40.92 6.87 -18.00
C LYS A 363 42.03 7.30 -18.96
N ASP A 364 43.09 7.93 -18.45
CA ASP A 364 44.22 8.37 -19.27
C ASP A 364 44.95 7.17 -19.88
N ALA A 365 45.17 6.10 -19.12
CA ALA A 365 45.77 4.86 -19.64
C ALA A 365 44.92 4.20 -20.75
N ILE A 366 43.59 4.25 -20.65
CA ILE A 366 42.68 3.76 -21.71
C ILE A 366 42.74 4.65 -22.94
N ARG A 367 42.74 5.98 -22.76
CA ARG A 367 42.89 6.95 -23.86
C ARG A 367 44.19 6.70 -24.62
N ASP A 368 45.31 6.60 -23.91
CA ASP A 368 46.62 6.42 -24.53
C ASP A 368 46.70 5.10 -25.31
N LYS A 369 46.04 4.03 -24.82
CA LYS A 369 45.91 2.76 -25.57
C LYS A 369 45.04 2.91 -26.83
N LEU A 370 43.95 3.66 -26.76
CA LEU A 370 43.07 3.91 -27.92
C LEU A 370 43.77 4.77 -28.97
N ASP A 371 44.51 5.80 -28.55
CA ASP A 371 45.30 6.64 -29.45
C ASP A 371 46.38 5.83 -30.18
N ILE A 372 46.98 4.84 -29.52
CA ILE A 372 47.90 3.89 -30.18
C ILE A 372 47.15 3.06 -31.23
N ILE A 373 46.00 2.47 -30.89
CA ILE A 373 45.21 1.64 -31.82
C ILE A 373 44.76 2.44 -33.05
N VAL A 374 44.31 3.67 -32.86
CA VAL A 374 43.81 4.53 -33.96
C VAL A 374 44.95 5.04 -34.85
N ASN A 375 46.16 5.20 -34.31
CA ASN A 375 47.33 5.72 -35.05
C ASN A 375 48.31 4.62 -35.50
N THR A 376 47.95 3.34 -35.34
CA THR A 376 48.72 2.23 -35.92
C THR A 376 48.21 1.99 -37.35
N PRO A 377 49.07 2.02 -38.39
CA PRO A 377 48.67 1.89 -39.80
C PRO A 377 47.90 0.62 -40.16
#